data_AF-A0A1F5UCD6-F1
#
_entry.id   AF-A0A1F5UCD6-F1
#
_cell.length_a   1.000
_cell.length_b   1.000
_cell.length_c   1.000
_cell.angle_alpha   90.00
_cell.angle_beta   90.00
_cell.angle_gamma   90.00
#
_symmetry.space_group_name_H-M   'P 1'
#
loop_
_entity.id
_entity.type
_entity.pdbx_description
1 polymer ?
#
loop_
_entity_poly.entity_id
_entity_poly.type
_entity_poly.pdbx_seq_one_letter_code
_entity_poly.pdbx_strand_id
1 'polypeptide(L)'
;MSKKFKNVEVIVACDVTNPLYGKFGASRVFGPQKGALPWMVKALDKALTKYAKIIKRDLGIDVTKLKGGGAAGGIGAGLFTFTGAKLQKGIKIIMDISEVEKKLKNTNLVITGEGQLDSQSIFGKVPVGVANLAKKHKIPVLCIAGSIGDINEDVYKAGISSIITLVNGPVTLDYAMKHASPLLTSATERAIKGIINI
;
A
#
# COMPACT_ATOMS: atom_id res chain seq x y z
N MET A 1 14.09 16.70 18.35
CA MET A 1 12.74 16.09 18.52
C MET A 1 11.97 16.91 19.54
N SER A 2 10.74 17.31 19.22
CA SER A 2 9.91 18.12 20.14
C SER A 2 9.67 17.35 21.46
N LYS A 3 9.79 18.04 22.61
CA LYS A 3 9.54 17.44 23.94
C LYS A 3 8.16 16.79 24.05
N LYS A 4 7.17 17.27 23.27
CA LYS A 4 5.79 16.75 23.25
C LYS A 4 5.65 15.33 22.67
N PHE A 5 6.58 14.91 21.82
CA PHE A 5 6.54 13.58 21.16
C PHE A 5 7.55 12.59 21.75
N LYS A 6 8.23 12.93 22.85
CA LYS A 6 9.36 12.14 23.35
C LYS A 6 8.98 10.69 23.72
N ASN A 7 7.72 10.47 24.11
CA ASN A 7 7.19 9.15 24.51
C ASN A 7 6.05 8.67 23.60
N VAL A 8 5.90 9.24 22.40
CA VAL A 8 4.85 8.87 21.46
C VAL A 8 5.49 8.29 20.21
N GLU A 9 5.17 7.05 19.87
CA GLU A 9 5.55 6.49 18.58
C GLU A 9 4.62 7.06 17.49
N VAL A 10 5.22 7.71 16.50
CA VAL A 10 4.50 8.23 15.32
C VAL A 10 4.80 7.32 14.14
N ILE A 11 3.77 6.66 13.63
CA ILE A 11 3.87 5.81 12.44
C ILE A 11 3.05 6.46 11.33
N VAL A 12 3.66 6.60 10.15
CA VAL A 12 3.05 7.26 8.99
C VAL A 12 2.88 6.23 7.88
N ALA A 13 1.64 6.03 7.45
CA ALA A 13 1.32 5.28 6.24
C ALA A 13 1.87 6.02 5.01
N CYS A 14 2.85 5.41 4.35
CA CYS A 14 3.53 5.97 3.19
C CYS A 14 3.79 4.87 2.16
N ASP A 15 2.92 4.82 1.15
CA ASP A 15 2.99 3.79 0.09
C ASP A 15 3.85 4.21 -1.10
N VAL A 16 4.42 5.41 -1.07
CA VAL A 16 5.35 5.92 -2.09
C VAL A 16 6.78 5.95 -1.58
N THR A 17 7.75 5.76 -2.48
CA THR A 17 9.18 5.77 -2.13
C THR A 17 9.89 7.06 -2.54
N ASN A 18 9.17 7.97 -3.20
CA ASN A 18 9.70 9.22 -3.74
C ASN A 18 10.50 10.02 -2.68
N PRO A 19 11.74 10.43 -3.00
CA PRO A 19 12.52 11.28 -2.10
C PRO A 19 11.93 12.69 -2.01
N LEU A 20 12.48 13.51 -1.12
CA LEU A 20 12.02 14.88 -0.89
C LEU A 20 12.13 15.77 -2.16
N TYR A 21 13.25 15.67 -2.88
CA TYR A 21 13.56 16.48 -4.07
C TYR A 21 14.29 15.65 -5.15
N GLY A 22 14.52 16.24 -6.32
CA GLY A 22 15.23 15.64 -7.45
C GLY A 22 14.29 15.05 -8.50
N LYS A 23 14.84 14.27 -9.45
CA LYS A 23 14.09 13.74 -10.63
C LYS A 23 12.79 13.04 -10.23
N PHE A 24 12.82 12.27 -9.16
CA PHE A 24 11.68 11.53 -8.62
C PHE A 24 11.10 12.17 -7.35
N GLY A 25 11.44 13.43 -7.07
CA GLY A 25 11.08 14.15 -5.85
C GLY A 25 9.64 14.65 -5.82
N ALA A 26 9.24 15.18 -4.66
CA ALA A 26 7.86 15.59 -4.38
C ALA A 26 7.29 16.54 -5.44
N SER A 27 8.01 17.62 -5.74
CA SER A 27 7.58 18.65 -6.67
C SER A 27 7.44 18.13 -8.10
N ARG A 28 8.35 17.27 -8.55
CA ARG A 28 8.38 16.79 -9.93
C ARG A 28 7.35 15.73 -10.23
N VAL A 29 7.11 14.84 -9.27
CA VAL A 29 6.19 13.70 -9.44
C VAL A 29 4.76 14.09 -9.07
N PHE A 30 4.56 14.80 -7.97
CA PHE A 30 3.21 15.08 -7.45
C PHE A 30 2.77 16.54 -7.62
N GLY A 31 3.67 17.45 -8.00
CA GLY A 31 3.32 18.86 -8.25
C GLY A 31 2.34 19.05 -9.41
N PRO A 32 2.56 18.47 -10.60
CA PRO A 32 1.70 18.71 -11.76
C PRO A 32 0.23 18.35 -11.53
N GLN A 33 -0.05 17.19 -10.92
CA GLN A 33 -1.43 16.78 -10.58
C GLN A 33 -2.11 17.67 -9.51
N LYS A 34 -1.34 18.52 -8.83
CA LYS A 34 -1.83 19.52 -7.87
C LYS A 34 -1.88 20.94 -8.47
N GLY A 35 -1.71 21.07 -9.79
CA GLY A 35 -1.76 22.35 -10.51
C GLY A 35 -0.44 23.13 -10.58
N ALA A 36 0.70 22.55 -10.17
CA ALA A 36 1.97 23.25 -10.25
C ALA A 36 2.47 23.35 -11.70
N LEU A 37 2.65 24.59 -12.19
CA LEU A 37 3.22 24.85 -13.52
C LEU A 37 4.70 24.42 -13.58
N PRO A 38 5.27 24.18 -14.78
CA PRO A 38 6.65 23.71 -14.92
C PRO A 38 7.71 24.59 -14.23
N TRP A 39 7.51 25.91 -14.22
CA TRP A 39 8.39 26.84 -13.51
C TRP A 39 8.21 26.75 -11.98
N MET A 40 6.98 26.55 -11.50
CA MET A 40 6.69 26.32 -10.07
C MET A 40 7.34 25.03 -9.59
N VAL A 41 7.24 23.95 -10.37
CA VAL A 41 7.89 22.67 -10.06
C VAL A 41 9.40 22.85 -9.87
N LYS A 42 10.07 23.58 -10.77
CA LYS A 42 11.51 23.88 -10.64
C LYS A 42 11.82 24.71 -9.38
N ALA A 43 11.01 25.71 -9.08
CA ALA A 43 11.18 26.56 -7.91
C ALA A 43 10.99 25.77 -6.59
N LEU A 44 9.92 24.98 -6.51
CA LEU A 44 9.60 24.13 -5.35
C LEU A 44 10.66 23.05 -5.13
N ASP A 45 11.14 22.39 -6.18
CA ASP A 45 12.22 21.39 -6.09
C ASP A 45 13.52 22.01 -5.53
N LYS A 46 13.88 23.22 -5.98
CA LYS A 46 15.00 23.98 -5.41
C LYS A 46 14.76 24.35 -3.95
N ALA A 47 13.56 24.80 -3.60
CA ALA A 47 13.19 25.14 -2.23
C ALA A 47 13.29 23.93 -1.29
N LEU A 48 12.78 22.76 -1.71
CA LEU A 48 12.88 21.51 -0.96
C LEU A 48 14.32 21.00 -0.85
N THR A 49 15.15 21.22 -1.87
CA THR A 49 16.59 20.95 -1.80
C THR A 49 17.26 21.82 -0.73
N LYS A 50 16.94 23.12 -0.67
CA LYS A 50 17.45 24.04 0.36
C LYS A 50 16.95 23.63 1.75
N TYR A 51 15.69 23.26 1.86
CA TYR A 51 15.09 22.79 3.09
C TYR A 51 15.79 21.54 3.65
N ALA A 52 16.10 20.55 2.81
CA ALA A 52 16.87 19.37 3.21
C ALA A 52 18.27 19.73 3.75
N LYS A 53 18.94 20.71 3.12
CA LYS A 53 20.25 21.21 3.59
C LYS A 53 20.14 21.91 4.94
N ILE A 54 19.08 22.69 5.15
CA ILE A 54 18.80 23.38 6.42
C ILE A 54 18.54 22.34 7.53
N ILE A 55 17.71 21.33 7.28
CA ILE A 55 17.48 20.23 8.24
C ILE A 55 18.79 19.57 8.64
N LYS A 56 19.65 19.25 7.67
CA LYS A 56 20.94 18.61 7.95
C LYS A 56 21.88 19.51 8.75
N ARG A 57 21.96 20.80 8.39
CA ARG A 57 22.81 21.79 9.06
C ARG A 57 22.36 22.04 10.51
N ASP A 58 21.07 22.26 10.72
CA ASP A 58 20.54 22.77 11.99
C ASP A 58 20.16 21.65 12.97
N LEU A 59 19.77 20.48 12.44
CA LEU A 59 19.29 19.36 13.26
C LEU A 59 20.18 18.11 13.17
N GLY A 60 21.18 18.10 12.29
CA GLY A 60 22.03 16.93 12.06
C GLY A 60 21.32 15.73 11.41
N ILE A 61 20.07 15.90 10.97
CA ILE A 61 19.25 14.82 10.40
C ILE A 61 19.40 14.80 8.88
N ASP A 62 19.71 13.64 8.31
CA ASP A 62 19.82 13.48 6.86
C ASP A 62 18.53 12.92 6.25
N VAL A 63 17.77 13.78 5.56
CA VAL A 63 16.53 13.39 4.84
C VAL A 63 16.76 13.12 3.34
N THR A 64 17.99 13.23 2.85
CA THR A 64 18.28 13.12 1.41
C THR A 64 18.05 11.72 0.87
N LYS A 65 18.27 10.69 1.71
CA LYS A 65 18.08 9.27 1.39
C LYS A 65 16.77 8.69 1.94
N LEU A 66 15.92 9.53 2.53
CA LEU A 66 14.66 9.08 3.12
C LEU A 66 13.66 8.66 2.02
N LYS A 67 13.44 7.35 1.88
CA LYS A 67 12.38 6.81 1.03
C LYS A 67 11.03 7.27 1.57
N GLY A 68 10.20 7.86 0.70
CA GLY A 68 8.92 8.45 1.09
C GLY A 68 9.03 9.86 1.69
N GLY A 69 10.23 10.44 1.74
CA GLY A 69 10.41 11.82 2.23
C GLY A 69 9.61 12.85 1.44
N GLY A 70 9.33 12.59 0.16
CA GLY A 70 8.51 13.46 -0.68
C GLY A 70 6.99 13.25 -0.55
N ALA A 71 6.55 12.28 0.26
CA ALA A 71 5.14 12.00 0.46
C ALA A 71 4.37 13.26 0.90
N ALA A 72 3.18 13.42 0.33
CA ALA A 72 2.31 14.56 0.56
C ALA A 72 3.01 15.94 0.42
N GLY A 73 3.95 16.07 -0.52
CA GLY A 73 4.63 17.35 -0.78
C GLY A 73 5.79 17.66 0.17
N GLY A 74 6.34 16.64 0.85
CA GLY A 74 7.45 16.81 1.80
C GLY A 74 7.03 16.69 3.27
N ILE A 75 5.74 16.46 3.54
CA ILE A 75 5.24 16.18 4.89
C ILE A 75 5.91 14.91 5.45
N GLY A 76 6.19 13.90 4.63
CA GLY A 76 6.92 12.69 5.04
C GLY A 76 8.29 13.02 5.67
N ALA A 77 9.08 13.87 5.01
CA ALA A 77 10.35 14.35 5.56
C ALA A 77 10.15 15.21 6.81
N GLY A 78 9.14 16.08 6.84
CA GLY A 78 8.83 16.90 8.02
C GLY A 78 8.50 16.06 9.26
N LEU A 79 7.58 15.08 9.14
CA LEU A 79 7.23 14.19 10.24
C LEU A 79 8.43 13.37 10.71
N PHE A 80 9.19 12.80 9.77
CA PHE A 80 10.43 12.10 10.12
C PHE A 80 11.39 13.00 10.92
N THR A 81 11.66 14.22 10.44
CA THR A 81 12.60 15.14 11.06
C THR A 81 12.16 15.63 12.44
N PHE A 82 10.90 16.05 12.59
CA PHE A 82 10.48 16.78 13.79
C PHE A 82 9.85 15.88 14.86
N THR A 83 9.24 14.77 14.48
CA THR A 83 8.60 13.82 15.40
C THR A 83 9.33 12.48 15.51
N GLY A 84 10.37 12.23 14.69
CA GLY A 84 11.03 10.92 14.64
C GLY A 84 10.14 9.83 14.03
N ALA A 85 9.15 10.22 13.22
CA ALA A 85 8.18 9.29 12.66
C ALA A 85 8.82 8.19 11.81
N LYS A 86 8.27 6.98 11.90
CA LYS A 86 8.61 5.86 11.00
C LYS A 86 7.65 5.85 9.82
N LEU A 87 8.19 5.99 8.61
CA LEU A 87 7.43 5.83 7.38
C LEU A 87 7.34 4.34 7.07
N GLN A 88 6.12 3.80 7.01
CA GLN A 88 5.86 2.39 6.72
C GLN A 88 4.75 2.26 5.69
N LYS A 89 4.76 1.15 4.92
CA LYS A 89 3.65 0.85 4.01
C LYS A 89 2.34 0.75 4.81
N GLY A 90 1.27 1.34 4.29
CA GLY A 90 -0.03 1.36 4.96
C GLY A 90 -0.52 -0.05 5.31
N ILE A 91 -0.38 -0.99 4.39
CA ILE A 91 -0.76 -2.40 4.63
C ILE A 91 0.00 -3.03 5.80
N LYS A 92 1.29 -2.70 5.98
CA LYS A 92 2.07 -3.23 7.11
C LYS A 92 1.50 -2.73 8.42
N ILE A 93 1.18 -1.44 8.50
CA ILE A 93 0.59 -0.83 9.69
C ILE A 93 -0.73 -1.52 10.05
N ILE A 94 -1.62 -1.71 9.06
CA ILE A 94 -2.91 -2.37 9.28
C ILE A 94 -2.75 -3.83 9.68
N MET A 95 -1.83 -4.58 9.07
CA MET A 95 -1.55 -5.97 9.44
C MET A 95 -1.00 -6.09 10.85
N ASP A 96 -0.10 -5.19 11.24
CA ASP A 96 0.50 -5.16 12.58
C ASP A 96 -0.59 -4.83 13.64
N ILE A 97 -1.43 -3.82 13.39
CA ILE A 97 -2.55 -3.45 14.29
C ILE A 97 -3.60 -4.56 14.39
N SER A 98 -3.91 -5.22 13.26
CA SER A 98 -4.92 -6.28 13.21
C SER A 98 -4.40 -7.64 13.70
N GLU A 99 -3.10 -7.69 14.05
CA GLU A 99 -2.37 -8.88 14.48
C GLU A 99 -2.51 -10.07 13.53
N VAL A 100 -2.49 -9.81 12.21
CA VAL A 100 -2.75 -10.83 11.19
C VAL A 100 -1.80 -12.01 11.34
N GLU A 101 -0.51 -11.75 11.56
CA GLU A 101 0.50 -12.80 11.71
C GLU A 101 0.20 -13.75 12.88
N LYS A 102 -0.32 -13.24 14.00
CA LYS A 102 -0.70 -14.08 15.15
C LYS A 102 -1.91 -14.95 14.80
N LYS A 103 -2.88 -14.40 14.06
CA LYS A 103 -4.10 -15.10 13.64
C LYS A 103 -3.82 -16.22 12.63
N LEU A 104 -2.71 -16.14 11.89
CA LEU A 104 -2.29 -17.21 10.98
C LEU A 104 -1.87 -18.49 11.71
N LYS A 105 -1.60 -18.45 13.01
CA LYS A 105 -1.34 -19.68 13.80
C LYS A 105 -2.56 -20.59 13.71
N ASN A 106 -2.34 -21.85 13.33
CA ASN A 106 -3.38 -22.87 13.14
C ASN A 106 -4.41 -22.54 12.03
N THR A 107 -4.06 -21.65 11.08
CA THR A 107 -4.90 -21.38 9.90
C THR A 107 -4.54 -22.34 8.76
N ASN A 108 -5.54 -22.97 8.15
CA ASN A 108 -5.36 -23.86 6.99
C ASN A 108 -5.58 -23.17 5.64
N LEU A 109 -6.32 -22.06 5.62
CA LEU A 109 -6.65 -21.31 4.42
C LEU A 109 -6.84 -19.84 4.76
N VAL A 110 -6.26 -18.94 3.96
CA VAL A 110 -6.53 -17.51 4.03
C VAL A 110 -7.43 -17.10 2.89
N ILE A 111 -8.51 -16.38 3.19
CA ILE A 111 -9.36 -15.73 2.19
C ILE A 111 -9.15 -14.22 2.28
N THR A 112 -8.85 -13.59 1.16
CA THR A 112 -8.67 -12.13 1.04
C THR A 112 -9.43 -11.63 -0.19
N GLY A 113 -9.52 -10.31 -0.38
CA GLY A 113 -10.14 -9.74 -1.57
C GLY A 113 -9.90 -8.25 -1.74
N GLU A 114 -10.23 -7.75 -2.93
CA GLU A 114 -10.32 -6.32 -3.25
C GLU A 114 -11.27 -6.09 -4.43
N GLY A 115 -11.63 -4.82 -4.69
CA GLY A 115 -12.56 -4.48 -5.77
C GLY A 115 -12.02 -4.83 -7.17
N GLN A 116 -10.76 -4.52 -7.43
CA GLN A 116 -10.07 -4.89 -8.67
C GLN A 116 -8.64 -5.32 -8.36
N LEU A 117 -8.30 -6.55 -8.76
CA LEU A 117 -6.95 -7.08 -8.65
C LEU A 117 -6.19 -6.76 -9.94
N ASP A 118 -5.15 -5.94 -9.84
CA ASP A 118 -4.36 -5.45 -10.97
C ASP A 118 -2.85 -5.41 -10.63
N SER A 119 -2.03 -5.01 -11.60
CA SER A 119 -0.58 -4.85 -11.41
C SER A 119 -0.21 -3.87 -10.29
N GLN A 120 -1.08 -2.92 -9.93
CA GLN A 120 -0.82 -2.00 -8.82
C GLN A 120 -1.00 -2.69 -7.47
N SER A 121 -1.84 -3.73 -7.39
CA SER A 121 -2.06 -4.50 -6.17
C SER A 121 -0.77 -5.14 -5.64
N ILE A 122 0.14 -5.50 -6.54
CA ILE A 122 1.47 -6.05 -6.23
C ILE A 122 2.30 -5.08 -5.36
N PHE A 123 2.11 -3.77 -5.49
CA PHE A 123 2.97 -2.77 -4.85
C PHE A 123 2.65 -2.50 -3.37
N GLY A 124 1.70 -3.20 -2.79
CA GLY A 124 1.42 -3.14 -1.34
C GLY A 124 -0.04 -2.94 -0.98
N LYS A 125 -0.97 -3.38 -1.83
CA LYS A 125 -2.38 -3.47 -1.44
C LYS A 125 -2.64 -4.70 -0.56
N VAL A 126 -3.85 -4.76 0.00
CA VAL A 126 -4.24 -5.75 1.01
C VAL A 126 -4.01 -7.20 0.57
N PRO A 127 -4.48 -7.66 -0.62
CA PRO A 127 -4.39 -9.08 -0.97
C PRO A 127 -2.95 -9.58 -1.04
N VAL A 128 -2.06 -8.79 -1.62
CA VAL A 128 -0.65 -9.13 -1.79
C VAL A 128 0.11 -9.03 -0.45
N GLY A 129 -0.23 -8.07 0.40
CA GLY A 129 0.35 -7.97 1.75
C GLY A 129 0.04 -9.21 2.60
N VAL A 130 -1.24 -9.59 2.64
CA VAL A 130 -1.71 -10.79 3.35
C VAL A 130 -1.12 -12.06 2.74
N ALA A 131 -1.08 -12.15 1.40
CA ALA A 131 -0.54 -13.32 0.71
C ALA A 131 0.95 -13.55 0.99
N ASN A 132 1.76 -12.48 0.97
CA ASN A 132 3.18 -12.56 1.28
C ASN A 132 3.41 -13.07 2.71
N LEU A 133 2.56 -12.67 3.65
CA LEU A 133 2.63 -13.12 5.04
C LEU A 133 2.22 -14.59 5.14
N ALA A 134 1.06 -14.97 4.59
CA ALA A 134 0.57 -16.35 4.58
C ALA A 134 1.56 -17.33 3.92
N LYS A 135 2.24 -16.91 2.84
CA LYS A 135 3.29 -17.68 2.17
C LYS A 135 4.44 -18.05 3.10
N LYS A 136 4.86 -17.16 4.01
CA LYS A 136 5.91 -17.47 5.01
C LYS A 136 5.51 -18.61 5.93
N HIS A 137 4.21 -18.77 6.19
CA HIS A 137 3.63 -19.84 6.98
C HIS A 137 3.19 -21.04 6.16
N LYS A 138 3.44 -21.04 4.83
CA LYS A 138 3.02 -22.08 3.88
C LYS A 138 1.51 -22.32 3.88
N ILE A 139 0.72 -21.28 4.11
CA ILE A 139 -0.74 -21.34 4.11
C ILE A 139 -1.25 -20.90 2.72
N PRO A 140 -2.13 -21.67 2.06
CA PRO A 140 -2.70 -21.27 0.77
C PRO A 140 -3.61 -20.04 0.92
N VAL A 141 -3.66 -19.23 -0.13
CA VAL A 141 -4.40 -17.97 -0.16
C VAL A 141 -5.38 -17.97 -1.33
N LEU A 142 -6.66 -17.85 -1.01
CA LEU A 142 -7.74 -17.64 -1.96
C LEU A 142 -8.07 -16.14 -2.02
N CYS A 143 -7.94 -15.53 -3.19
CA CYS A 143 -8.33 -14.14 -3.43
C CYS A 143 -9.69 -14.07 -4.12
N ILE A 144 -10.68 -13.42 -3.50
CA ILE A 144 -11.97 -13.11 -4.13
C ILE A 144 -11.93 -11.65 -4.59
N ALA A 145 -11.82 -11.43 -5.89
CA ALA A 145 -11.70 -10.10 -6.49
C ALA A 145 -13.02 -9.67 -7.15
N GLY A 146 -13.34 -8.38 -7.12
CA GLY A 146 -14.50 -7.88 -7.88
C GLY A 146 -14.33 -8.01 -9.38
N SER A 147 -13.15 -7.64 -9.86
CA SER A 147 -12.67 -7.88 -11.22
C SER A 147 -11.16 -8.15 -11.23
N ILE A 148 -10.68 -8.69 -12.34
CA ILE A 148 -9.25 -8.86 -12.61
C ILE A 148 -8.89 -7.88 -13.73
N GLY A 149 -7.95 -6.97 -13.46
CA GLY A 149 -7.34 -6.12 -14.47
C GLY A 149 -6.09 -6.79 -15.06
N ASP A 150 -5.13 -5.98 -15.50
CA ASP A 150 -3.85 -6.49 -15.98
C ASP A 150 -3.05 -7.07 -14.81
N ILE A 151 -3.11 -8.39 -14.64
CA ILE A 151 -2.28 -9.14 -13.68
C ILE A 151 -1.17 -9.89 -14.42
N ASN A 152 -0.03 -10.06 -13.76
CA ASN A 152 1.06 -10.89 -14.23
C ASN A 152 1.34 -12.02 -13.21
N GLU A 153 2.32 -12.87 -13.50
CA GLU A 153 2.70 -13.98 -12.62
C GLU A 153 3.15 -13.54 -11.22
N ASP A 154 3.51 -12.26 -11.01
CA ASP A 154 4.05 -11.79 -9.74
C ASP A 154 3.00 -11.84 -8.62
N VAL A 155 1.70 -11.80 -8.96
CA VAL A 155 0.61 -12.02 -8.00
C VAL A 155 0.68 -13.42 -7.38
N TYR A 156 0.94 -14.44 -8.19
CA TYR A 156 1.13 -15.81 -7.72
C TYR A 156 2.46 -15.97 -6.99
N LYS A 157 3.54 -15.31 -7.47
CA LYS A 157 4.83 -15.29 -6.77
C LYS A 157 4.72 -14.64 -5.39
N ALA A 158 3.82 -13.68 -5.20
CA ALA A 158 3.52 -13.06 -3.91
C ALA A 158 2.77 -13.98 -2.93
N GLY A 159 2.30 -15.15 -3.38
CA GLY A 159 1.68 -16.17 -2.52
C GLY A 159 0.18 -16.35 -2.68
N ILE A 160 -0.46 -15.64 -3.63
CA ILE A 160 -1.85 -15.94 -3.98
C ILE A 160 -1.89 -17.30 -4.68
N SER A 161 -2.69 -18.24 -4.16
CA SER A 161 -2.81 -19.59 -4.69
C SER A 161 -3.90 -19.70 -5.76
N SER A 162 -5.01 -18.98 -5.58
CA SER A 162 -6.11 -18.94 -6.55
C SER A 162 -6.84 -17.61 -6.48
N ILE A 163 -7.41 -17.19 -7.62
CA ILE A 163 -8.17 -15.96 -7.77
C ILE A 163 -9.55 -16.31 -8.33
N ILE A 164 -10.60 -15.82 -7.70
CA ILE A 164 -11.99 -15.98 -8.15
C ILE A 164 -12.63 -14.61 -8.28
N THR A 165 -13.30 -14.36 -9.40
CA THR A 165 -14.06 -13.13 -9.62
C THR A 165 -15.46 -13.21 -9.01
N LEU A 166 -15.98 -12.08 -8.53
CA LEU A 166 -17.36 -11.97 -8.03
C LEU A 166 -18.38 -12.48 -9.03
N VAL A 167 -18.26 -12.02 -10.27
CA VAL A 167 -19.22 -12.32 -11.35
C VAL A 167 -18.89 -13.65 -12.01
N ASN A 168 -19.93 -14.38 -12.41
CA ASN A 168 -19.86 -15.68 -13.09
C ASN A 168 -20.28 -15.61 -14.56
N GLY A 169 -20.40 -14.40 -15.11
CA GLY A 169 -20.78 -14.12 -16.48
C GLY A 169 -20.82 -12.61 -16.74
N PRO A 170 -21.07 -12.19 -17.99
CA PRO A 170 -21.18 -10.78 -18.35
C PRO A 170 -22.33 -10.10 -17.60
N VAL A 171 -22.03 -9.02 -16.87
CA VAL A 171 -23.01 -8.16 -16.21
C VAL A 171 -22.60 -6.70 -16.37
N THR A 172 -23.53 -5.78 -16.19
CA THR A 172 -23.18 -4.35 -16.14
C THR A 172 -22.43 -4.03 -14.84
N LEU A 173 -21.60 -2.98 -14.87
CA LEU A 173 -20.90 -2.50 -13.68
C LEU A 173 -21.88 -2.09 -12.57
N ASP A 174 -22.97 -1.40 -12.92
CA ASP A 174 -24.01 -0.99 -11.98
C ASP A 174 -24.65 -2.20 -11.28
N TYR A 175 -24.95 -3.26 -12.02
CA TYR A 175 -25.46 -4.51 -11.44
C TYR A 175 -24.42 -5.14 -10.50
N ALA A 176 -23.16 -5.28 -10.94
CA ALA A 176 -22.10 -5.86 -10.12
C ALA A 176 -21.90 -5.10 -8.79
N MET A 177 -21.95 -3.77 -8.83
CA MET A 177 -21.84 -2.93 -7.63
C MET A 177 -23.06 -3.05 -6.71
N LYS A 178 -24.29 -3.02 -7.26
CA LYS A 178 -25.53 -3.15 -6.47
C LYS A 178 -25.70 -4.53 -5.83
N HIS A 179 -25.19 -5.57 -6.49
CA HIS A 179 -25.32 -6.96 -6.05
C HIS A 179 -24.00 -7.55 -5.52
N ALA A 180 -23.04 -6.70 -5.12
CA ALA A 180 -21.71 -7.16 -4.70
C ALA A 180 -21.75 -8.19 -3.55
N SER A 181 -22.61 -7.99 -2.55
CA SER A 181 -22.74 -8.90 -1.40
C SER A 181 -23.24 -10.31 -1.76
N PRO A 182 -24.38 -10.49 -2.47
CA PRO A 182 -24.81 -11.82 -2.90
C PRO A 182 -23.83 -12.45 -3.90
N LEU A 183 -23.21 -11.66 -4.79
CA LEU A 183 -22.17 -12.15 -5.69
C LEU A 183 -20.94 -12.65 -4.92
N LEU A 184 -20.52 -11.95 -3.85
CA LEU A 184 -19.39 -12.34 -2.99
C LEU A 184 -19.66 -13.66 -2.29
N THR A 185 -20.87 -13.83 -1.80
CA THR A 185 -21.31 -15.07 -1.14
C THR A 185 -21.25 -16.24 -2.12
N SER A 186 -21.85 -16.08 -3.31
CA SER A 186 -21.87 -17.11 -4.36
C SER A 186 -20.46 -17.43 -4.89
N ALA A 187 -19.62 -16.43 -5.10
CA ALA A 187 -18.23 -16.63 -5.52
C ALA A 187 -17.42 -17.40 -4.48
N THR A 188 -17.54 -17.04 -3.21
CA THR A 188 -16.87 -17.72 -2.10
C THR A 188 -17.36 -19.16 -1.95
N GLU A 189 -18.67 -19.38 -2.01
CA GLU A 189 -19.25 -20.72 -1.92
C GLU A 189 -18.74 -21.64 -3.04
N ARG A 190 -18.75 -21.15 -4.29
CA ARG A 190 -18.21 -21.90 -5.45
C ARG A 190 -16.73 -22.23 -5.26
N ALA A 191 -15.94 -21.27 -4.81
CA ALA A 191 -14.51 -21.46 -4.58
C ALA A 191 -14.24 -22.53 -3.52
N ILE A 192 -14.93 -22.44 -2.37
CA ILE A 192 -14.76 -23.37 -1.25
C ILE A 192 -15.25 -24.77 -1.61
N LYS A 193 -16.39 -24.91 -2.31
CA LYS A 193 -16.87 -26.22 -2.79
C LYS A 193 -15.88 -26.92 -3.73
N GLY A 194 -15.11 -26.14 -4.50
CA GLY A 194 -14.02 -26.68 -5.33
C GLY A 194 -12.80 -27.15 -4.55
N ILE A 195 -12.63 -26.70 -3.30
CA ILE A 195 -11.49 -27.04 -2.43
C ILE A 195 -11.81 -28.18 -1.46
N ILE A 196 -13.05 -28.22 -0.92
CA ILE A 196 -13.47 -29.19 0.12
C ILE A 196 -13.60 -30.64 -0.40
N ASN A 197 -13.62 -30.85 -1.72
CA ASN A 197 -13.71 -32.18 -2.34
C ASN A 197 -12.33 -32.79 -2.71
N ILE A 198 -11.26 -32.39 -2.01
CA ILE A 198 -9.90 -32.94 -2.13
C ILE A 198 -9.47 -33.45 -0.75
#